data_AF-A0AAV1NPB6-F1
#
_entry.id   AF-A0AAV1NPB6-F1
#
_cell.length_a   1.000
_cell.length_b   1.000
_cell.length_c   1.000
_cell.angle_alpha   90.00
_cell.angle_beta   90.00
_cell.angle_gamma   90.00
#
_symmetry.space_group_name_H-M   'P 1'
#
loop_
_entity.id
_entity.type
_entity.pdbx_description
1 polymer ?
#
loop_
_entity_poly.entity_id
_entity_poly.type
_entity_poly.pdbx_seq_one_letter_code
_entity_poly.pdbx_strand_id
1 'polypeptide(L)'
;MSAEIAQSMQAFIAYFDSTAKDGLEKLHPWISVVEDIAPEVLILVCDRVCENGVTRHEAQQWCLAHAFELVELNPQELPDEDDDFPESTGVKRIVQALNANVWSSVEMKDGHNQGFGLMSSLVASRHNNPRSCQDPPSSSLPEEGALVNEEANHTESSTNSDTQENTVVDAMTDLDIQELANLTAGDADVDNFERLFTKLKEMKDKASSLPHEQRKVHAEKVAKAFWMAIGGDEDEIDGLSSGEES
;
A
#
# COMPACT_ATOMS: atom_id res chain seq x y z
N MET A 1 2.05 -32.33 19.92
CA MET A 1 1.19 -31.80 18.85
C MET A 1 1.03 -32.88 17.80
N SER A 2 -0.16 -33.06 17.18
CA SER A 2 -0.29 -33.99 16.05
C SER A 2 0.27 -33.35 14.78
N ALA A 3 0.78 -34.16 13.85
CA ALA A 3 1.36 -33.67 12.59
C ALA A 3 0.35 -32.84 11.76
N GLU A 4 -0.93 -33.22 11.80
CA GLU A 4 -2.02 -32.51 11.12
C GLU A 4 -2.20 -31.08 11.67
N ILE A 5 -2.18 -30.92 13.00
CA ILE A 5 -2.29 -29.59 13.62
C ILE A 5 -1.08 -28.73 13.25
N ALA A 6 0.13 -29.32 13.31
CA ALA A 6 1.37 -28.63 12.97
C ALA A 6 1.35 -28.12 11.52
N GLN A 7 0.89 -28.92 10.56
CA GLN A 7 0.80 -28.54 9.14
C GLN A 7 -0.25 -27.46 8.86
N SER A 8 -1.27 -27.34 9.71
CA SER A 8 -2.34 -26.34 9.58
C SER A 8 -2.07 -25.03 10.33
N MET A 9 -1.03 -24.98 11.16
CA MET A 9 -0.76 -23.84 12.02
C MET A 9 -0.11 -22.71 11.22
N GLN A 10 -0.83 -21.60 11.07
CA GLN A 10 -0.38 -20.43 10.30
C GLN A 10 0.03 -19.25 11.20
N ALA A 11 -0.44 -19.24 12.45
CA ALA A 11 -0.06 -18.24 13.45
C ALA A 11 0.11 -18.90 14.82
N PHE A 12 1.00 -18.33 15.64
CA PHE A 12 1.20 -18.73 17.02
C PHE A 12 1.18 -17.51 17.94
N ILE A 13 0.25 -17.51 18.89
CA ILE A 13 0.06 -16.44 19.87
C ILE A 13 0.33 -17.02 21.25
N ALA A 14 1.35 -16.51 21.94
CA ALA A 14 1.74 -16.97 23.26
C ALA A 14 1.46 -15.89 24.30
N TYR A 15 0.71 -16.24 25.34
CA TYR A 15 0.55 -15.37 26.50
C TYR A 15 1.60 -15.73 27.57
N PHE A 16 2.21 -14.72 28.18
CA PHE A 16 3.05 -14.89 29.36
C PHE A 16 2.63 -13.94 30.49
N ASP A 17 2.83 -14.40 31.72
CA ASP A 17 2.66 -13.57 32.91
C ASP A 17 3.93 -12.75 33.14
N SER A 18 3.85 -11.45 32.88
CA SER A 18 4.97 -10.52 33.06
C SER A 18 5.29 -10.25 34.53
N THR A 19 4.39 -10.53 35.47
CA THR A 19 4.65 -10.32 36.91
C THR A 19 5.57 -11.39 37.49
N ALA A 20 5.63 -12.54 36.83
CA ALA A 20 6.52 -13.64 37.15
C ALA A 20 7.85 -13.50 36.40
N LYS A 21 8.98 -13.44 37.14
CA LYS A 21 10.32 -13.30 36.54
C LYS A 21 10.69 -14.43 35.57
N ASP A 22 10.15 -15.62 35.79
CA ASP A 22 10.31 -16.81 34.94
C ASP A 22 9.21 -16.90 33.86
N GLY A 23 8.42 -15.85 33.65
CA GLY A 23 7.26 -15.85 32.75
C GLY A 23 7.61 -16.25 31.32
N LEU A 24 8.73 -15.73 30.79
CA LEU A 24 9.23 -16.08 29.45
C LEU A 24 9.84 -17.48 29.38
N GLU A 25 10.45 -17.96 30.48
CA GLU A 25 11.10 -19.28 30.50
C GLU A 25 10.09 -20.42 30.28
N LYS A 26 8.84 -20.21 30.70
CA LYS A 26 7.73 -21.14 30.50
C LYS A 26 7.37 -21.35 29.02
N LEU A 27 7.83 -20.47 28.13
CA LEU A 27 7.62 -20.58 26.69
C LEU A 27 8.70 -21.40 25.98
N HIS A 28 9.85 -21.67 26.60
CA HIS A 28 10.94 -22.43 25.97
C HIS A 28 10.53 -23.77 25.35
N PRO A 29 9.66 -24.59 25.97
CA PRO A 29 9.21 -25.84 25.35
C PRO A 29 8.47 -25.65 24.01
N TRP A 30 7.87 -24.47 23.82
CA TRP A 30 7.15 -24.12 22.59
C TRP A 30 8.08 -23.55 21.53
N ILE A 31 9.23 -22.99 21.90
CA ILE A 31 10.16 -22.38 20.94
C ILE A 31 10.62 -23.38 19.89
N SER A 32 11.08 -24.56 20.30
CA SER A 32 11.49 -25.61 19.34
C SER A 32 10.35 -26.03 18.42
N VAL A 33 9.11 -26.08 18.93
CA VAL A 33 7.92 -26.42 18.13
C VAL A 33 7.61 -25.32 17.12
N VAL A 34 7.76 -24.05 17.51
CA VAL A 34 7.53 -22.90 16.64
C VAL A 34 8.62 -22.79 15.57
N GLU A 35 9.89 -23.05 15.91
CA GLU A 35 10.99 -23.09 14.95
C GLU A 35 10.81 -24.20 13.91
N ASP A 36 10.33 -25.38 14.32
CA ASP A 36 10.08 -26.50 13.42
C ASP A 36 8.90 -26.24 12.46
N ILE A 37 7.84 -25.58 12.95
CA ILE A 37 6.63 -25.32 12.15
C ILE A 37 6.76 -24.04 11.32
N ALA A 38 7.53 -23.06 11.81
CA ALA A 38 7.73 -21.74 11.24
C ALA A 38 6.42 -21.03 10.81
N PRO A 39 5.47 -20.77 11.74
CA PRO A 39 4.29 -19.95 11.44
C PRO A 39 4.68 -18.55 10.95
N GLU A 40 3.85 -17.97 10.08
CA GLU A 40 4.10 -16.65 9.49
C GLU A 40 3.87 -15.51 10.50
N VAL A 41 2.92 -15.70 11.42
CA VAL A 41 2.57 -14.70 12.44
C VAL A 41 2.91 -15.22 13.84
N LEU A 42 3.83 -14.55 14.53
CA LEU A 42 4.25 -14.87 15.89
C LEU A 42 3.99 -13.66 16.80
N ILE A 43 3.11 -13.83 17.80
CA ILE A 43 2.73 -12.74 18.70
C ILE A 43 2.92 -13.16 20.15
N LEU A 44 3.71 -12.40 20.89
CA LEU A 44 3.90 -12.54 22.33
C LEU A 44 2.98 -11.55 23.04
N VAL A 45 2.13 -12.04 23.91
CA VAL A 45 1.08 -11.26 24.58
C VAL A 45 1.32 -11.25 26.08
N CYS A 46 1.18 -10.08 26.70
CA CYS A 46 1.03 -9.96 28.15
C CYS A 46 -0.06 -8.93 28.46
N ASP A 47 -0.54 -8.91 29.70
CA ASP A 47 -1.46 -7.85 30.13
C ASP A 47 -0.79 -6.48 30.04
N ARG A 48 0.34 -6.34 30.74
CA ARG A 48 1.24 -5.19 30.73
C ARG A 48 2.62 -5.65 31.13
N VAL A 49 3.68 -5.04 30.61
CA VAL A 49 5.06 -5.28 31.09
C VAL A 49 5.23 -4.87 32.56
N CYS A 50 6.08 -5.57 33.31
CA CYS A 50 6.23 -5.34 34.76
C CYS A 50 7.69 -5.11 35.15
N GLU A 51 8.02 -3.91 35.64
CA GLU A 51 9.38 -3.58 36.09
C GLU A 51 9.91 -4.45 37.23
N ASN A 52 9.03 -5.08 38.02
CA ASN A 52 9.41 -5.99 39.10
C ASN A 52 9.42 -7.47 38.69
N GLY A 53 8.96 -7.77 37.47
CA GLY A 53 8.89 -9.10 36.88
C GLY A 53 9.75 -9.16 35.62
N VAL A 54 9.11 -9.34 34.47
CA VAL A 54 9.71 -9.21 33.13
C VAL A 54 9.48 -7.78 32.64
N THR A 55 10.60 -7.06 32.47
CA THR A 55 10.61 -5.69 31.98
C THR A 55 10.25 -5.61 30.49
N ARG A 56 9.88 -4.41 30.02
CA ARG A 56 9.65 -4.17 28.58
C ARG A 56 10.88 -4.55 27.75
N HIS A 57 12.06 -4.15 28.22
CA HIS A 57 13.31 -4.41 27.53
C HIS A 57 13.58 -5.91 27.37
N GLU A 58 13.41 -6.70 28.44
CA GLU A 58 13.59 -8.16 28.40
C GLU A 58 12.59 -8.83 27.44
N ALA A 59 11.32 -8.43 27.50
CA ALA A 59 10.30 -8.96 26.60
C ALA A 59 10.60 -8.64 25.13
N GLN A 60 11.04 -7.40 24.84
CA GLN A 60 11.43 -6.98 23.49
C GLN A 60 12.67 -7.73 22.98
N GLN A 61 13.71 -7.89 23.81
CA GLN A 61 14.90 -8.67 23.44
C GLN A 61 14.53 -10.13 23.15
N TRP A 62 13.65 -10.72 23.96
CA TRP A 62 13.15 -12.07 23.73
C TRP A 62 12.37 -12.17 22.42
N CYS A 63 11.53 -11.18 22.11
CA CYS A 63 10.77 -11.09 20.87
C CYS A 63 11.68 -11.04 19.64
N LEU A 64 12.70 -10.17 19.66
CA LEU A 64 13.69 -10.07 18.58
C LEU A 64 14.47 -11.37 18.38
N ALA A 65 14.80 -12.08 19.46
CA ALA A 65 15.54 -13.34 19.38
C ALA A 65 14.73 -14.49 18.74
N HIS A 66 13.40 -14.47 18.87
CA HIS A 66 12.51 -15.55 18.40
C HIS A 66 11.54 -15.11 17.29
N ALA A 67 11.72 -13.90 16.74
CA ALA A 67 10.87 -13.28 15.73
C ALA A 67 9.39 -13.09 16.13
N PHE A 68 9.12 -12.90 17.42
CA PHE A 68 7.78 -12.54 17.91
C PHE A 68 7.57 -11.03 17.86
N GLU A 69 6.32 -10.60 17.70
CA GLU A 69 5.86 -9.25 17.98
C GLU A 69 5.33 -9.16 19.43
N LEU A 70 5.77 -8.18 20.22
CA LEU A 70 5.23 -7.94 21.56
C LEU A 70 3.94 -7.12 21.47
N VAL A 71 2.85 -7.63 22.05
CA VAL A 71 1.58 -6.90 22.21
C VAL A 71 1.16 -6.87 23.68
N GLU A 72 1.13 -5.67 24.26
CA GLU A 72 0.52 -5.43 25.57
C GLU A 72 -0.99 -5.26 25.41
N LEU A 73 -1.79 -5.97 26.21
CA LEU A 73 -3.26 -5.87 26.18
C LEU A 73 -3.76 -4.56 26.79
N ASN A 74 -3.11 -4.13 27.87
CA ASN A 74 -3.42 -2.94 28.64
C ASN A 74 -2.12 -2.15 28.93
N PRO A 75 -1.45 -1.61 27.89
CA PRO A 75 -0.19 -0.89 28.04
C PRO A 75 -0.35 0.32 28.98
N GLN A 76 0.74 0.69 29.65
CA GLN A 76 0.75 1.87 30.52
C GLN A 76 0.73 3.18 29.76
N GLU A 77 1.50 3.20 28.68
CA GLU A 77 1.67 4.33 27.79
C GLU A 77 0.84 4.02 26.56
N LEU A 78 -0.19 4.82 26.34
CA LEU A 78 -0.96 4.75 25.11
C LEU A 78 -0.24 5.59 24.04
N PRO A 79 -0.38 5.20 22.76
CA PRO A 79 0.02 6.03 21.64
C PRO A 79 -0.62 7.42 21.75
N ASP A 80 0.09 8.44 21.27
CA ASP A 80 -0.47 9.79 21.18
C ASP A 80 -1.62 9.80 20.15
N GLU A 81 -2.79 10.28 20.56
CA GLU A 81 -3.96 10.34 19.67
C GLU A 81 -3.83 11.46 18.63
N ASP A 82 -2.96 12.45 18.90
CA ASP A 82 -2.67 13.56 17.99
C ASP A 82 -1.60 13.21 16.95
N ASP A 83 -1.00 12.02 17.01
CA ASP A 83 -0.13 11.49 15.95
C ASP A 83 -0.95 11.20 14.69
N ASP A 84 -0.42 11.51 13.50
CA ASP A 84 -1.11 11.27 12.23
C ASP A 84 -1.36 9.77 12.00
N PHE A 85 -0.51 8.91 12.59
CA PHE A 85 -0.55 7.46 12.46
C PHE A 85 -0.39 6.76 13.82
N PRO A 86 -1.40 6.85 14.71
CA PRO A 86 -1.29 6.27 16.03
C PRO A 86 -1.21 4.75 15.94
N GLU A 87 -0.20 4.16 16.58
CA GLU A 87 -0.05 2.70 16.65
C GLU A 87 -1.28 2.06 17.30
N SER A 88 -1.65 0.86 16.87
CA SER A 88 -2.70 0.10 17.55
C SER A 88 -2.09 -0.74 18.66
N THR A 89 -2.83 -0.92 19.76
CA THR A 89 -2.43 -1.76 20.89
C THR A 89 -3.48 -2.83 21.22
N GLY A 90 -3.12 -3.76 22.10
CA GLY A 90 -3.99 -4.83 22.60
C GLY A 90 -4.65 -5.69 21.52
N VAL A 91 -5.90 -6.10 21.76
CA VAL A 91 -6.62 -7.02 20.86
C VAL A 91 -6.78 -6.44 19.46
N LYS A 92 -6.94 -5.12 19.33
CA LYS A 92 -7.03 -4.43 18.03
C LYS A 92 -5.77 -4.70 17.20
N ARG A 93 -4.58 -4.60 17.82
CA ARG A 93 -3.31 -4.88 17.16
C ARG A 93 -3.18 -6.33 16.73
N ILE A 94 -3.56 -7.27 17.60
CA ILE A 94 -3.55 -8.71 17.29
C ILE A 94 -4.41 -9.00 16.05
N VAL A 95 -5.64 -8.46 16.02
CA VAL A 95 -6.55 -8.65 14.89
C VAL A 95 -5.97 -8.06 13.60
N GLN A 96 -5.34 -6.89 13.67
CA GLN A 96 -4.70 -6.28 12.51
C GLN A 96 -3.54 -7.12 11.97
N ALA A 97 -2.68 -7.64 12.85
CA ALA A 97 -1.57 -8.51 12.45
C ALA A 97 -2.09 -9.79 11.77
N LEU A 98 -3.16 -10.40 12.29
CA LEU A 98 -3.78 -11.58 11.70
C LEU A 98 -4.45 -11.28 10.35
N ASN A 99 -5.16 -10.17 10.23
CA ASN A 99 -5.83 -9.78 8.99
C ASN A 99 -4.86 -9.37 7.89
N ALA A 100 -3.69 -8.86 8.24
CA ALA A 100 -2.65 -8.48 7.29
C ALA A 100 -1.91 -9.70 6.70
N ASN A 101 -2.07 -10.89 7.29
CA ASN A 101 -1.42 -12.10 6.82
C ASN A 101 -2.14 -12.72 5.60
N VAL A 102 -1.38 -13.42 4.75
CA VAL A 102 -1.91 -14.14 3.59
C VAL A 102 -2.13 -15.61 3.96
N TRP A 103 -3.39 -15.96 4.20
CA TRP A 103 -3.75 -17.30 4.65
C TRP A 103 -3.90 -18.25 3.45
N SER A 104 -2.98 -19.20 3.30
CA SER A 104 -2.93 -20.15 2.17
C SER A 104 -4.17 -21.06 2.05
N SER A 105 -5.02 -21.11 3.08
CA SER A 105 -6.26 -21.89 3.13
C SER A 105 -7.54 -21.04 3.07
N VAL A 106 -7.43 -19.72 2.81
CA VAL A 106 -8.60 -18.86 2.71
C VAL A 106 -9.16 -18.88 1.29
N GLU A 107 -10.33 -19.49 1.13
CA GLU A 107 -11.17 -19.31 -0.04
C GLU A 107 -11.96 -18.01 0.13
N MET A 108 -11.79 -17.08 -0.81
CA MET A 108 -12.60 -15.86 -0.87
C MET A 108 -14.07 -16.25 -0.96
N LYS A 109 -14.89 -15.78 -0.03
CA LYS A 109 -16.34 -15.98 -0.12
C LYS A 109 -16.81 -15.28 -1.38
N ASP A 110 -17.40 -16.02 -2.33
CA ASP A 110 -17.99 -15.46 -3.55
C ASP A 110 -19.01 -14.37 -3.15
N GLY A 111 -18.55 -13.13 -3.20
CA GLY A 111 -19.35 -11.95 -2.94
C GLY A 111 -20.33 -11.79 -4.08
N HIS A 112 -21.60 -11.61 -3.72
CA HIS A 112 -22.65 -11.20 -4.65
C HIS A 112 -22.14 -10.02 -5.48
N ASN A 113 -21.92 -10.29 -6.76
CA ASN A 113 -21.23 -9.45 -7.73
C ASN A 113 -22.05 -8.18 -8.03
N GLN A 114 -21.83 -7.08 -7.28
CA GLN A 114 -22.24 -5.73 -7.67
C GLN A 114 -21.21 -4.71 -7.17
N GLY A 115 -20.13 -4.54 -7.94
CA GLY A 115 -19.12 -3.50 -7.74
C GLY A 115 -17.71 -4.08 -7.77
N PHE A 116 -16.85 -3.54 -8.65
CA PHE A 116 -15.45 -3.95 -8.92
C PHE A 116 -15.26 -5.12 -9.90
N GLY A 117 -15.86 -5.01 -11.09
CA GLY A 117 -15.66 -5.92 -12.23
C GLY A 117 -14.40 -5.68 -13.07
N LEU A 118 -13.25 -5.31 -12.47
CA LEU A 118 -12.00 -5.09 -13.24
C LEU A 118 -10.89 -6.10 -12.91
N MET A 119 -10.89 -6.73 -11.73
CA MET A 119 -9.80 -7.64 -11.34
C MET A 119 -10.08 -9.12 -11.66
N SER A 120 -11.33 -9.51 -11.92
CA SER A 120 -11.68 -10.91 -12.27
C SER A 120 -11.19 -11.34 -13.66
N SER A 121 -10.93 -10.39 -14.57
CA SER A 121 -10.52 -10.72 -15.94
C SER A 121 -9.03 -11.10 -16.05
N LEU A 122 -8.19 -10.70 -15.10
CA LEU A 122 -6.75 -11.00 -15.14
C LEU A 122 -6.42 -12.46 -14.76
N VAL A 123 -7.33 -13.15 -14.06
CA VAL A 123 -7.11 -14.53 -13.58
C VAL A 123 -7.72 -15.60 -14.49
N ALA A 124 -8.50 -15.21 -15.50
CA ALA A 124 -9.26 -16.15 -16.35
C ALA A 124 -8.52 -16.62 -17.63
N SER A 125 -7.35 -16.09 -17.96
CA SER A 125 -6.66 -16.38 -19.24
C SER A 125 -5.91 -17.72 -19.31
N ARG A 126 -6.33 -18.73 -18.55
CA ARG A 126 -5.75 -20.09 -18.63
C ARG A 126 -6.75 -21.20 -18.96
N HIS A 127 -7.70 -20.99 -19.87
CA HIS A 127 -8.29 -22.12 -20.60
C HIS A 127 -8.64 -21.78 -22.06
N ASN A 128 -7.90 -22.44 -22.96
CA ASN A 128 -8.10 -22.44 -24.40
C ASN A 128 -9.33 -23.29 -24.77
N ASN A 129 -10.43 -22.68 -25.24
CA ASN A 129 -11.35 -23.31 -26.22
C ASN A 129 -12.30 -22.27 -26.85
N PRO A 130 -12.56 -22.30 -28.17
CA PRO A 130 -13.29 -21.23 -28.86
C PRO A 130 -14.80 -21.51 -28.91
N ARG A 131 -15.62 -20.57 -28.43
CA ARG A 131 -17.06 -20.55 -28.72
C ARG A 131 -17.58 -19.13 -28.98
N SER A 132 -17.61 -18.82 -30.28
CA SER A 132 -18.67 -18.15 -31.05
C SER A 132 -19.61 -17.16 -30.34
N CYS A 133 -19.48 -15.90 -30.74
CA CYS A 133 -20.51 -14.94 -31.15
C CYS A 133 -21.72 -14.67 -30.22
N GLN A 134 -21.90 -13.40 -29.83
CA GLN A 134 -22.93 -12.51 -30.40
C GLN A 134 -22.94 -11.15 -29.68
N ASP A 135 -22.63 -10.08 -30.42
CA ASP A 135 -22.98 -8.69 -30.07
C ASP A 135 -24.50 -8.47 -30.17
N PRO A 136 -25.03 -7.48 -29.44
CA PRO A 136 -26.02 -6.60 -30.06
C PRO A 136 -25.74 -5.09 -29.83
N PRO A 137 -26.40 -4.21 -30.62
CA PRO A 137 -25.84 -2.95 -31.06
C PRO A 137 -26.35 -1.70 -30.33
N SER A 138 -25.64 -0.60 -30.60
CA SER A 138 -25.87 0.80 -30.23
C SER A 138 -27.27 1.36 -30.54
N SER A 139 -27.71 2.37 -29.76
CA SER A 139 -28.67 3.39 -30.24
C SER A 139 -28.56 4.74 -29.49
N SER A 140 -28.09 5.75 -30.24
CA SER A 140 -28.60 7.14 -30.39
C SER A 140 -29.06 8.02 -29.21
N LEU A 141 -28.51 9.26 -29.21
CA LEU A 141 -28.91 10.52 -28.55
C LEU A 141 -30.36 10.98 -28.89
N PRO A 142 -30.88 12.03 -28.19
CA PRO A 142 -30.85 13.38 -28.76
C PRO A 142 -30.58 14.56 -27.79
N GLU A 143 -30.25 15.70 -28.41
CA GLU A 143 -29.95 17.06 -27.91
C GLU A 143 -31.12 17.75 -27.17
N GLU A 144 -30.81 18.80 -26.37
CA GLU A 144 -31.19 20.22 -26.60
C GLU A 144 -31.06 21.09 -25.31
N GLY A 145 -30.50 22.32 -25.42
CA GLY A 145 -30.85 23.43 -24.49
C GLY A 145 -29.72 24.31 -23.95
N ALA A 146 -29.62 25.55 -24.46
CA ALA A 146 -28.65 26.61 -24.19
C ALA A 146 -28.78 27.35 -22.82
N LEU A 147 -27.72 28.04 -22.37
CA LEU A 147 -27.62 29.53 -22.25
C LEU A 147 -26.52 30.04 -21.24
N VAL A 148 -25.51 30.72 -21.80
CA VAL A 148 -24.82 32.01 -21.47
C VAL A 148 -24.30 32.44 -20.07
N ASN A 149 -23.19 33.22 -20.16
CA ASN A 149 -22.57 34.24 -19.27
C ASN A 149 -21.31 33.79 -18.50
N GLU A 150 -20.23 34.56 -18.35
CA GLU A 150 -19.80 35.90 -18.79
C GLU A 150 -18.26 36.01 -18.58
N GLU A 151 -17.61 36.93 -19.29
CA GLU A 151 -16.17 37.25 -19.26
C GLU A 151 -15.66 37.80 -17.91
N ALA A 152 -14.37 37.59 -17.61
CA ALA A 152 -13.52 38.66 -17.07
C ALA A 152 -12.02 38.40 -17.37
N ASN A 153 -11.45 39.29 -18.18
CA ASN A 153 -10.01 39.46 -18.37
C ASN A 153 -9.32 39.84 -17.05
N HIS A 154 -8.10 39.36 -16.82
CA HIS A 154 -7.04 40.19 -16.22
C HIS A 154 -5.65 39.74 -16.68
N THR A 155 -5.10 40.55 -17.57
CA THR A 155 -3.68 40.67 -17.91
C THR A 155 -2.91 41.20 -16.70
N GLU A 156 -1.72 40.67 -16.40
CA GLU A 156 -0.54 41.47 -16.10
C GLU A 156 0.75 40.63 -16.13
N SER A 157 1.86 41.33 -16.27
CA SER A 157 3.11 40.90 -16.89
C SER A 157 4.27 40.93 -15.89
N SER A 158 5.33 40.19 -16.24
CA SER A 158 6.74 40.42 -15.88
C SER A 158 7.24 39.92 -14.52
N THR A 159 8.16 38.94 -14.54
CA THR A 159 9.61 39.21 -14.44
C THR A 159 10.43 37.94 -14.71
N ASN A 160 11.41 38.06 -15.61
CA ASN A 160 12.38 37.04 -16.00
C ASN A 160 13.53 36.97 -14.99
N SER A 161 13.99 35.76 -14.63
CA SER A 161 15.43 35.43 -14.60
C SER A 161 15.83 34.00 -14.18
N ASP A 162 14.93 33.00 -14.07
CA ASP A 162 15.33 31.61 -13.71
C ASP A 162 14.86 30.55 -14.73
N THR A 163 14.27 30.99 -15.84
CA THR A 163 13.43 30.13 -16.69
C THR A 163 14.20 29.15 -17.57
N GLN A 164 15.49 29.36 -17.84
CA GLN A 164 16.13 28.69 -18.97
C GLN A 164 16.70 27.30 -18.68
N GLU A 165 17.10 26.98 -17.44
CA GLU A 165 17.47 25.60 -17.04
C GLU A 165 16.26 24.79 -16.58
N ASN A 166 15.29 25.41 -15.88
CA ASN A 166 14.05 24.75 -15.49
C ASN A 166 13.20 24.32 -16.70
N THR A 167 13.17 25.09 -17.80
CA THR A 167 12.36 24.72 -18.97
C THR A 167 12.86 23.46 -19.69
N VAL A 168 14.17 23.19 -19.68
CA VAL A 168 14.75 22.04 -20.40
C VAL A 168 14.57 20.74 -19.61
N VAL A 169 14.71 20.79 -18.28
CA VAL A 169 14.43 19.63 -17.43
C VAL A 169 12.94 19.30 -17.41
N ASP A 170 12.08 20.33 -17.47
CA ASP A 170 10.62 20.18 -17.50
C ASP A 170 10.15 19.53 -18.82
N ALA A 171 10.68 19.99 -19.95
CA ALA A 171 10.38 19.37 -21.25
C ALA A 171 10.85 17.91 -21.32
N MET A 172 12.00 17.57 -20.72
CA MET A 172 12.49 16.19 -20.70
C MET A 172 11.63 15.29 -19.81
N THR A 173 11.15 15.80 -18.68
CA THR A 173 10.20 15.07 -17.82
C THR A 173 8.84 14.88 -18.49
N ASP A 174 8.36 15.86 -19.24
CA ASP A 174 7.10 15.75 -19.98
C ASP A 174 7.16 14.69 -21.08
N LEU A 175 8.29 14.58 -21.80
CA LEU A 175 8.50 13.50 -22.77
C LEU A 175 8.48 12.12 -22.10
N ASP A 176 9.14 11.99 -20.95
CA ASP A 176 9.19 10.73 -20.21
C ASP A 176 7.79 10.35 -19.67
N ILE A 177 7.04 11.33 -19.19
CA ILE A 177 5.66 11.19 -18.69
C ILE A 177 4.72 10.77 -19.83
N GLN A 178 4.83 11.40 -21.00
CA GLN A 178 4.03 11.02 -22.16
C GLN A 178 4.33 9.58 -22.61
N GLU A 179 5.60 9.16 -22.53
CA GLU A 179 5.98 7.79 -22.82
C GLU A 179 5.37 6.80 -21.82
N LEU A 180 5.38 7.10 -20.52
CA LEU A 180 4.68 6.28 -19.52
C LEU A 180 3.18 6.17 -19.80
N ALA A 181 2.53 7.29 -20.15
CA ALA A 181 1.11 7.28 -20.47
C ALA A 181 0.79 6.40 -21.68
N ASN A 182 1.62 6.49 -22.73
CA ASN A 182 1.49 5.66 -23.94
C ASN A 182 1.73 4.17 -23.65
N LEU A 183 2.71 3.84 -22.80
CA LEU A 183 2.96 2.46 -22.36
C LEU A 183 1.81 1.94 -21.49
N THR A 184 1.18 2.80 -20.69
CA THR A 184 0.06 2.39 -19.83
C THR A 184 -1.24 2.19 -20.61
N ALA A 185 -1.49 3.01 -21.64
CA ALA A 185 -2.64 2.90 -22.54
C ALA A 185 -2.45 1.89 -23.68
N GLY A 186 -1.23 1.34 -23.84
CA GLY A 186 -0.88 0.36 -24.86
C GLY A 186 -1.46 -1.03 -24.62
N ASP A 187 -1.16 -1.98 -25.51
CA ASP A 187 -1.60 -3.37 -25.36
C ASP A 187 -1.01 -4.01 -24.10
N ALA A 188 -1.77 -4.88 -23.44
CA ALA A 188 -1.38 -5.53 -22.19
C ALA A 188 -0.45 -6.74 -22.46
N ASP A 189 0.65 -6.50 -23.18
CA ASP A 189 1.68 -7.50 -23.44
C ASP A 189 2.88 -7.38 -22.47
N VAL A 190 3.67 -8.45 -22.39
CA VAL A 190 4.80 -8.55 -21.46
C VAL A 190 5.89 -7.53 -21.81
N ASP A 191 6.11 -7.25 -23.10
CA ASP A 191 7.14 -6.32 -23.58
C ASP A 191 6.80 -4.87 -23.18
N ASN A 192 5.53 -4.50 -23.21
CA ASN A 192 5.01 -3.20 -22.80
C ASN A 192 5.14 -3.01 -21.28
N PHE A 193 4.85 -4.05 -20.49
CA PHE A 193 5.07 -4.03 -19.03
C PHE A 193 6.56 -3.89 -18.68
N GLU A 194 7.45 -4.65 -19.32
CA GLU A 194 8.89 -4.53 -19.09
C GLU A 194 9.42 -3.14 -19.46
N ARG A 195 8.91 -2.55 -20.55
CA ARG A 195 9.23 -1.16 -20.94
C ARG A 195 8.72 -0.15 -19.91
N LEU A 196 7.51 -0.32 -19.40
CA LEU A 196 6.95 0.54 -18.35
C LEU A 196 7.83 0.55 -17.10
N PHE A 197 8.26 -0.62 -16.63
CA PHE A 197 9.15 -0.74 -15.47
C PHE A 197 10.54 -0.18 -15.75
N THR A 198 11.08 -0.40 -16.95
CA THR A 198 12.35 0.20 -17.37
C THR A 198 12.25 1.72 -17.35
N LYS A 199 11.15 2.29 -17.86
CA LYS A 199 10.91 3.73 -17.89
C LYS A 199 10.73 4.33 -16.49
N LEU A 200 9.95 3.69 -15.63
CA LEU A 200 9.79 4.09 -14.23
C LEU A 200 11.13 4.09 -13.49
N LYS A 201 11.98 3.09 -13.76
CA LYS A 201 13.33 3.02 -13.20
C LYS A 201 14.21 4.17 -13.68
N GLU A 202 14.21 4.47 -14.98
CA GLU A 202 14.94 5.62 -15.53
C GLU A 202 14.50 6.95 -14.90
N MET A 203 13.19 7.15 -14.74
CA MET A 203 12.64 8.36 -14.12
C MET A 203 12.97 8.46 -12.63
N LYS A 204 12.98 7.33 -11.91
CA LYS A 204 13.44 7.26 -10.53
C LYS A 204 14.93 7.62 -10.41
N ASP A 205 15.77 7.09 -11.29
CA ASP A 205 17.21 7.36 -11.30
C ASP A 205 17.48 8.85 -11.61
N LYS A 206 16.73 9.44 -12.56
CA LYS A 206 16.76 10.89 -12.82
C LYS A 206 16.34 11.70 -11.60
N ALA A 207 15.24 11.34 -10.96
CA ALA A 207 14.78 12.00 -9.74
C ALA A 207 15.85 11.92 -8.63
N SER A 208 16.55 10.80 -8.49
CA SER A 208 17.60 10.64 -7.46
C SER A 208 18.77 11.63 -7.59
N SER A 209 18.98 12.19 -8.79
CA SER A 209 20.01 13.21 -9.06
C SER A 209 19.58 14.63 -8.71
N LEU A 210 18.29 14.87 -8.43
CA LEU A 210 17.74 16.19 -8.15
C LEU A 210 17.79 16.54 -6.63
N PRO A 211 17.92 17.83 -6.27
CA PRO A 211 17.74 18.31 -4.90
C PRO A 211 16.37 17.95 -4.32
N HIS A 212 16.24 17.93 -2.99
CA HIS A 212 15.00 17.50 -2.29
C HIS A 212 13.73 18.21 -2.78
N GLU A 213 13.78 19.52 -2.93
CA GLU A 213 12.62 20.31 -3.36
C GLU A 213 12.17 19.96 -4.80
N GLN A 214 13.12 19.80 -5.71
CA GLN A 214 12.85 19.41 -7.09
C GLN A 214 12.40 17.94 -7.21
N ARG A 215 12.87 17.06 -6.32
CA ARG A 215 12.40 15.66 -6.24
C ARG A 215 10.93 15.58 -5.87
N LYS A 216 10.47 16.44 -4.97
CA LYS A 216 9.06 16.50 -4.56
C LYS A 216 8.17 16.87 -5.73
N VAL A 217 8.51 17.94 -6.46
CA VAL A 217 7.78 18.38 -7.66
C VAL A 217 7.81 17.33 -8.78
N HIS A 218 8.96 16.71 -9.01
CA HIS A 218 9.08 15.63 -10.00
C HIS A 218 8.22 14.43 -9.63
N ALA A 219 8.25 13.98 -8.37
CA ALA A 219 7.43 12.85 -7.92
C ALA A 219 5.93 13.15 -8.06
N GLU A 220 5.50 14.36 -7.71
CA GLU A 220 4.11 14.80 -7.88
C GLU A 220 3.67 14.72 -9.34
N LYS A 221 4.43 15.29 -10.27
CA LYS A 221 4.12 15.25 -11.71
C LYS A 221 4.00 13.83 -12.25
N VAL A 222 4.94 12.96 -11.87
CA VAL A 222 4.94 11.55 -12.30
C VAL A 222 3.75 10.79 -11.73
N ALA A 223 3.42 11.00 -10.45
CA ALA A 223 2.30 10.36 -9.80
C ALA A 223 0.96 10.79 -10.42
N LYS A 224 0.76 12.09 -10.62
CA LYS A 224 -0.45 12.64 -11.26
C LYS A 224 -0.62 12.09 -12.68
N ALA A 225 0.44 12.08 -13.47
CA ALA A 225 0.35 11.57 -14.84
C ALA A 225 0.13 10.05 -14.91
N PHE A 226 0.74 9.28 -14.01
CA PHE A 226 0.50 7.86 -13.91
C PHE A 226 -0.95 7.56 -13.50
N TRP A 227 -1.50 8.33 -12.56
CA TRP A 227 -2.90 8.24 -12.14
C TRP A 227 -3.86 8.47 -13.31
N MET A 228 -3.65 9.54 -14.07
CA MET A 228 -4.44 9.82 -15.27
C MET A 228 -4.30 8.72 -16.33
N ALA A 229 -3.09 8.17 -16.51
CA ALA A 229 -2.83 7.13 -17.50
C ALA A 229 -3.53 5.79 -17.22
N ILE A 230 -3.78 5.46 -15.95
CA ILE A 230 -4.56 4.27 -15.56
C ILE A 230 -6.08 4.54 -15.53
N GLY A 231 -6.52 5.73 -15.95
CA GLY A 231 -7.93 6.13 -16.02
C GLY A 231 -8.48 6.78 -14.75
N GLY A 232 -7.62 7.30 -13.88
CA GLY A 232 -8.03 8.14 -12.75
C GLY A 232 -8.38 9.56 -13.18
N ASP A 233 -9.33 10.18 -12.47
CA ASP A 233 -9.82 11.53 -12.80
C ASP A 233 -8.97 12.62 -12.14
N GLU A 234 -8.81 13.77 -12.81
CA GLU A 234 -8.02 14.91 -12.30
C GLU A 234 -8.63 15.51 -11.02
N ASP A 235 -9.97 15.47 -10.89
CA ASP A 235 -10.69 15.93 -9.70
C ASP A 235 -10.33 15.15 -8.42
N GLU A 236 -9.88 13.89 -8.55
CA GLU A 236 -9.48 13.05 -7.41
C GLU A 236 -8.13 13.48 -6.80
N ILE A 237 -7.34 14.25 -7.55
CA ILE A 237 -5.97 14.64 -7.19
C ILE A 237 -5.77 16.16 -7.04
N ASP A 238 -6.75 16.99 -7.42
CA ASP A 238 -6.67 18.45 -7.42
C ASP A 238 -6.60 19.08 -6.00
N GLY A 239 -6.96 18.31 -4.96
CA GLY A 239 -6.87 18.73 -3.55
C GLY A 239 -5.69 18.14 -2.76
N LEU A 240 -4.86 17.29 -3.37
CA LEU A 240 -3.75 16.59 -2.69
C LEU A 240 -2.42 17.31 -2.79
N SER A 241 -2.37 18.46 -3.50
CA SER A 241 -1.17 19.28 -3.55
C SER A 241 -0.86 19.77 -2.14
N SER A 242 0.35 19.46 -1.65
CA SER A 242 0.85 19.99 -0.39
C SER A 242 1.15 21.48 -0.57
N GLY A 243 0.11 22.30 -0.66
CA GLY A 243 0.20 23.73 -0.42
C GLY A 243 0.56 23.91 1.04
N GLU A 244 1.80 24.31 1.31
CA GLU A 244 2.15 24.96 2.56
C GLU A 244 1.28 26.22 2.68
N GLU A 245 0.15 26.11 3.36
CA GLU A 245 -0.57 27.28 3.89
C GLU A 245 0.30 27.83 5.03
N SER A 246 1.16 28.81 4.70
CA SER A 246 1.83 29.67 5.68
C SER A 246 0.93 30.82 6.11
#